data_AF-A0A0Q8CXD9-F1
#
_entry.id   AF-A0A0Q8CXD9-F1
#
_cell.length_a   1.000
_cell.length_b   1.000
_cell.length_c   1.000
_cell.angle_alpha   90.00
_cell.angle_beta   90.00
_cell.angle_gamma   90.00
#
_symmetry.space_group_name_H-M   'P 1'
#
loop_
_entity.id
_entity.type
_entity.pdbx_description
1 polymer ?
#
loop_
_entity_poly.entity_id
_entity_poly.type
_entity_poly.pdbx_seq_one_letter_code
_entity_poly.pdbx_strand_id
1 'polypeptide(L)'
;MLLRFTKMHGLGNDFMVLDLVSQHAHILPKHAKQWGDRHTGIGFDQLLLVEAPSNPEVDFRYRIFNSDGSEVEQCGNGARCFARFVLDKRLTAKRQIRVETKGGVIELDIRSDGQISVNMGAPRLVPADIPFQATEQALSYPLDVDGKTVDIAAVSMGNPHAVLRVTDINNAPVHELGPKIEHHPRFPARVNVGFLQVIDRTRAQLRVWERGAGETQACGTGACAAAVAAISQGWMDSPLLIDLPGGRLSIEWAGPGHPVMMTGPASRVYEGQVRL
;
A
#
# COMPACT_ATOMS: atom_id res chain seq x y z
N MET A 1 -17.15 -13.63 -23.15
CA MET A 1 -16.78 -14.86 -22.38
C MET A 1 -17.15 -14.66 -20.92
N LEU A 2 -17.55 -15.68 -20.16
CA LEU A 2 -17.81 -15.52 -18.71
C LEU A 2 -16.52 -15.70 -17.92
N LEU A 3 -16.19 -14.74 -17.07
CA LEU A 3 -15.02 -14.75 -16.18
C LEU A 3 -15.45 -14.75 -14.72
N ARG A 4 -14.94 -15.71 -13.96
CA ARG A 4 -15.11 -15.74 -12.50
C ARG A 4 -14.12 -14.80 -11.83
N PHE A 5 -14.59 -14.06 -10.85
CA PHE A 5 -13.78 -13.17 -10.01
C PHE A 5 -14.14 -13.33 -8.54
N THR A 6 -13.25 -12.86 -7.67
CA THR A 6 -13.51 -12.71 -6.23
C THR A 6 -13.33 -11.26 -5.83
N LYS A 7 -14.31 -10.69 -5.14
CA LYS A 7 -14.19 -9.37 -4.53
C LYS A 7 -13.56 -9.51 -3.16
N MET A 8 -12.52 -8.73 -2.90
CA MET A 8 -11.75 -8.75 -1.66
C MET A 8 -11.49 -7.33 -1.16
N HIS A 9 -11.05 -7.20 0.09
CA HIS A 9 -10.47 -5.94 0.56
C HIS A 9 -9.35 -6.19 1.57
N GLY A 10 -8.40 -5.26 1.63
CA GLY A 10 -7.41 -5.14 2.70
C GLY A 10 -7.65 -3.84 3.45
N LEU A 11 -8.28 -3.90 4.62
CA LEU A 11 -8.61 -2.72 5.44
C LEU A 11 -9.40 -1.64 4.66
N GLY A 12 -10.48 -2.02 3.98
CA GLY A 12 -11.32 -1.10 3.20
C GLY A 12 -10.84 -0.80 1.78
N ASN A 13 -9.54 -0.88 1.48
CA ASN A 13 -9.05 -0.80 0.10
C ASN A 13 -9.46 -2.07 -0.66
N ASP A 14 -10.34 -1.93 -1.66
CA ASP A 14 -11.11 -3.02 -2.24
C ASP A 14 -10.67 -3.42 -3.65
N PHE A 15 -10.73 -4.74 -3.91
CA PHE A 15 -10.14 -5.37 -5.07
C PHE A 15 -11.12 -6.29 -5.79
N MET A 16 -11.07 -6.29 -7.11
CA MET A 16 -11.51 -7.42 -7.92
C MET A 16 -10.30 -8.30 -8.22
N VAL A 17 -10.36 -9.59 -7.91
CA VAL A 17 -9.24 -10.53 -8.11
C VAL A 17 -9.64 -11.59 -9.14
N LEU A 18 -8.79 -11.78 -10.16
CA LEU A 18 -8.97 -12.75 -11.23
C LEU A 18 -7.91 -13.83 -11.18
N ASP A 19 -8.36 -15.09 -11.19
CA ASP A 19 -7.51 -16.25 -11.47
C ASP A 19 -7.39 -16.42 -12.98
N LEU A 20 -6.22 -16.04 -13.53
CA LEU A 20 -5.82 -16.26 -14.91
C LEU A 20 -4.79 -17.40 -15.05
N VAL A 21 -4.57 -18.17 -13.98
CA VAL A 21 -3.85 -19.46 -14.03
C VAL A 21 -4.81 -20.53 -14.55
N SER A 22 -6.03 -20.56 -14.02
CA SER A 22 -7.06 -21.53 -14.40
C SER A 22 -8.01 -21.04 -15.50
N GLN A 23 -8.06 -19.73 -15.76
CA GLN A 23 -8.92 -19.11 -16.79
C GLN A 23 -8.06 -18.39 -17.82
N HIS A 24 -8.42 -18.53 -19.11
CA HIS A 24 -7.66 -17.91 -20.19
C HIS A 24 -8.40 -16.66 -20.67
N ALA A 25 -7.85 -15.48 -20.39
CA ALA A 25 -8.43 -14.20 -20.81
C ALA A 25 -7.37 -13.12 -21.00
N HIS A 26 -7.56 -12.29 -22.02
CA HIS A 26 -6.73 -11.12 -22.22
C HIS A 26 -7.39 -9.88 -21.60
N ILE A 27 -6.88 -9.45 -20.45
CA ILE A 27 -7.39 -8.28 -19.75
C ILE A 27 -6.67 -7.02 -20.27
N LEU A 28 -7.46 -6.04 -20.70
CA LEU A 28 -6.99 -4.75 -21.21
C LEU A 28 -7.34 -3.65 -20.21
N PRO A 29 -6.62 -2.51 -20.22
CA PRO A 29 -6.94 -1.33 -19.40
C PRO A 29 -8.41 -0.90 -19.44
N LYS A 30 -9.05 -0.99 -20.61
CA LYS A 30 -10.48 -0.67 -20.76
C LYS A 30 -11.40 -1.53 -19.90
N HIS A 31 -11.04 -2.78 -19.61
CA HIS A 31 -11.84 -3.68 -18.76
C HIS A 31 -11.72 -3.26 -17.30
N ALA A 32 -10.51 -2.92 -16.83
CA ALA A 32 -10.32 -2.37 -15.49
C ALA A 32 -11.13 -1.08 -15.30
N LYS A 33 -11.13 -0.18 -16.30
CA LYS A 33 -11.94 1.04 -16.28
C LYS A 33 -13.45 0.77 -16.24
N GLN A 34 -13.93 -0.13 -17.11
CA GLN A 34 -15.35 -0.46 -17.18
C GLN A 34 -15.85 -1.15 -15.90
N TRP A 35 -15.10 -2.12 -15.38
CA TRP A 35 -15.51 -2.86 -14.19
C TRP A 35 -15.23 -2.10 -12.90
N GLY A 36 -14.28 -1.17 -12.90
CA GLY A 36 -13.90 -0.36 -11.74
C GLY A 36 -14.92 0.71 -11.37
N ASP A 37 -15.78 1.11 -12.33
CA ASP A 37 -16.87 2.05 -12.05
C ASP A 37 -17.80 1.49 -10.96
N ARG A 38 -18.02 2.28 -9.90
CA ARG A 38 -18.79 1.82 -8.72
C ARG A 38 -20.30 1.82 -8.92
N HIS A 39 -20.82 2.48 -9.95
CA HIS A 39 -22.25 2.62 -10.19
C HIS A 39 -22.75 1.68 -11.30
N THR A 40 -21.92 1.47 -12.31
CA THR A 40 -22.26 0.73 -13.54
C THR A 40 -21.38 -0.50 -13.75
N GLY A 41 -20.31 -0.65 -12.96
CA GLY A 41 -19.42 -1.79 -12.97
C GLY A 41 -19.54 -2.64 -11.71
N ILE A 42 -18.47 -3.35 -11.40
CA ILE A 42 -18.30 -4.13 -10.17
C ILE A 42 -17.92 -3.21 -9.00
N GLY A 43 -17.21 -2.12 -9.29
CA GLY A 43 -16.66 -1.18 -8.32
C GLY A 43 -15.46 -1.76 -7.60
N PHE A 44 -14.31 -1.09 -7.67
CA PHE A 44 -13.11 -1.43 -6.90
C PHE A 44 -12.09 -0.30 -6.99
N ASP A 45 -11.13 -0.25 -6.06
CA ASP A 45 -9.96 0.61 -6.20
C ASP A 45 -8.97 0.02 -7.22
N GLN A 46 -8.69 -1.29 -7.13
CA GLN A 46 -7.80 -1.99 -8.07
C GLN A 46 -8.31 -3.36 -8.53
N LEU A 47 -7.92 -3.74 -9.74
CA LEU A 47 -8.05 -5.07 -10.31
C LEU A 47 -6.72 -5.82 -10.16
N LEU A 48 -6.75 -7.01 -9.56
CA LEU A 48 -5.61 -7.89 -9.35
C LEU A 48 -5.71 -9.10 -10.29
N LEU A 49 -4.64 -9.35 -11.04
CA LEU A 49 -4.54 -10.53 -11.89
C LEU A 49 -3.53 -11.51 -11.30
N VAL A 50 -3.95 -12.75 -11.11
CA VAL A 50 -3.11 -13.90 -10.75
C VAL A 50 -2.81 -14.67 -12.02
N GLU A 51 -1.57 -14.60 -12.48
CA GLU A 51 -1.11 -15.18 -13.73
C GLU A 51 -0.05 -16.27 -13.47
N ALA A 52 0.16 -17.14 -14.45
CA ALA A 52 1.28 -18.07 -14.42
C ALA A 52 2.61 -17.28 -14.42
N PRO A 53 3.62 -17.74 -13.65
CA PRO A 53 4.91 -17.04 -13.58
C PRO A 53 5.67 -17.16 -14.91
N SER A 54 6.45 -16.13 -15.23
CA SER A 54 7.39 -16.14 -16.36
C SER A 54 8.76 -16.71 -15.97
N ASN A 55 9.09 -16.68 -14.67
CA ASN A 55 10.30 -17.25 -14.10
C ASN A 55 9.99 -18.56 -13.32
N PRO A 56 10.68 -19.68 -13.57
CA PRO A 56 10.45 -20.93 -12.84
C PRO A 56 10.77 -20.86 -11.33
N GLU A 57 11.53 -19.86 -10.88
CA GLU A 57 11.93 -19.68 -9.48
C GLU A 57 10.85 -18.98 -8.62
N VAL A 58 9.75 -18.52 -9.21
CA VAL A 58 8.64 -17.85 -8.52
C VAL A 58 7.34 -18.61 -8.72
N ASP A 59 6.40 -18.46 -7.78
CA ASP A 59 5.17 -19.25 -7.76
C ASP A 59 4.09 -18.70 -8.70
N PHE A 60 4.01 -17.38 -8.83
CA PHE A 60 2.98 -16.68 -9.59
C PHE A 60 3.48 -15.35 -10.14
N ARG A 61 2.77 -14.86 -11.16
CA ARG A 61 2.85 -13.48 -11.61
C ARG A 61 1.66 -12.67 -11.11
N TYR A 62 1.93 -11.47 -10.64
CA TYR A 62 0.94 -10.55 -10.09
C TYR A 62 0.95 -9.22 -10.83
N ARG A 63 -0.19 -8.86 -11.41
CA ARG A 63 -0.40 -7.56 -12.08
C ARG A 63 -1.57 -6.81 -11.48
N ILE A 64 -1.47 -5.49 -11.52
CA ILE A 64 -2.37 -4.58 -10.82
C ILE A 64 -2.79 -3.47 -11.76
N PHE A 65 -4.10 -3.28 -11.90
CA PHE A 65 -4.66 -2.12 -12.59
C PHE A 65 -5.45 -1.27 -11.61
N ASN A 66 -5.24 0.03 -11.62
CA ASN A 66 -6.16 0.96 -10.97
C ASN A 66 -7.50 0.97 -11.72
N SER A 67 -8.53 1.49 -11.06
CA SER A 67 -9.86 1.70 -11.64
C SER A 67 -9.89 2.65 -12.84
N ASP A 68 -8.85 3.45 -13.07
CA ASP A 68 -8.70 4.27 -14.28
C ASP A 68 -8.09 3.49 -15.48
N GLY A 69 -7.63 2.27 -15.25
CA GLY A 69 -6.97 1.39 -16.22
C GLY A 69 -5.44 1.47 -16.24
N SER A 70 -4.81 2.34 -15.44
CA SER A 70 -3.35 2.42 -15.33
C SER A 70 -2.77 1.19 -14.61
N GLU A 71 -1.67 0.64 -15.14
CA GLU A 71 -0.97 -0.49 -14.52
C GLU A 71 0.11 0.01 -13.55
N VAL A 72 0.03 -0.42 -12.29
CA VAL A 72 0.94 -0.02 -11.21
C VAL A 72 1.87 -1.14 -10.80
N GLU A 73 3.00 -0.77 -10.19
CA GLU A 73 4.07 -1.72 -9.87
C GLU A 73 3.80 -2.54 -8.62
N GLN A 74 3.17 -1.94 -7.61
CA GLN A 74 3.01 -2.56 -6.31
C GLN A 74 1.78 -2.03 -5.57
N CYS A 75 1.11 -2.90 -4.81
CA CYS A 75 0.09 -2.53 -3.83
C CYS A 75 0.21 -3.45 -2.61
N GLY A 76 0.60 -2.91 -1.44
CA GLY A 76 0.78 -3.71 -0.23
C GLY A 76 -0.52 -4.38 0.26
N ASN A 77 -1.66 -3.69 0.18
CA ASN A 77 -2.97 -4.27 0.50
C ASN A 77 -3.38 -5.34 -0.52
N GLY A 78 -3.08 -5.09 -1.79
CA GLY A 78 -3.34 -6.03 -2.88
C GLY A 78 -2.52 -7.31 -2.75
N ALA A 79 -1.25 -7.23 -2.36
CA ALA A 79 -0.39 -8.37 -2.11
C ALA A 79 -0.94 -9.28 -0.98
N ARG A 80 -1.51 -8.70 0.08
CA ARG A 80 -2.20 -9.49 1.13
C ARG A 80 -3.45 -10.19 0.59
N CYS A 81 -4.25 -9.48 -0.21
CA CYS A 81 -5.43 -10.09 -0.86
C CYS A 81 -5.04 -11.19 -1.85
N PHE A 82 -3.95 -11.00 -2.60
CA PHE A 82 -3.38 -11.99 -3.50
C PHE A 82 -3.00 -13.26 -2.75
N ALA A 83 -2.21 -13.17 -1.67
CA ALA A 83 -1.78 -14.34 -0.90
C ALA A 83 -2.98 -15.12 -0.35
N ARG A 84 -3.97 -14.39 0.18
CA ARG A 84 -5.21 -15.01 0.67
C ARG A 84 -6.00 -15.67 -0.46
N PHE A 85 -6.09 -15.02 -1.61
CA PHE A 85 -6.82 -15.53 -2.78
C PHE A 85 -6.23 -16.86 -3.28
N VAL A 86 -4.91 -16.92 -3.48
CA VAL A 86 -4.28 -18.15 -4.02
C VAL A 86 -4.36 -19.33 -3.04
N LEU A 87 -4.40 -19.04 -1.73
CA LEU A 87 -4.66 -20.04 -0.70
C LEU A 87 -6.13 -20.50 -0.72
N ASP A 88 -7.08 -19.56 -0.69
CA ASP A 88 -8.51 -19.85 -0.65
C ASP A 88 -8.97 -20.61 -1.92
N LYS A 89 -8.39 -20.28 -3.07
CA LYS A 89 -8.62 -20.98 -4.36
C LYS A 89 -7.79 -22.26 -4.52
N ARG A 90 -6.95 -22.62 -3.55
CA ARG A 90 -6.07 -23.81 -3.56
C ARG A 90 -5.16 -23.87 -4.79
N LEU A 91 -4.71 -22.70 -5.28
CA LEU A 91 -3.72 -22.59 -6.34
C LEU A 91 -2.31 -22.93 -5.81
N THR A 92 -2.11 -22.82 -4.50
CA THR A 92 -0.91 -23.28 -3.79
C THR A 92 -1.27 -23.76 -2.39
N ALA A 93 -0.42 -24.61 -1.81
CA ALA A 93 -0.45 -24.99 -0.40
C ALA A 93 0.75 -24.42 0.38
N LYS A 94 1.64 -23.66 -0.27
CA LYS A 94 2.80 -23.03 0.37
C LYS A 94 2.35 -21.91 1.31
N ARG A 95 3.06 -21.76 2.44
CA ARG A 95 2.89 -20.61 3.34
C ARG A 95 3.73 -19.41 2.94
N GLN A 96 4.92 -19.67 2.41
CA GLN A 96 5.78 -18.66 1.79
C GLN A 96 5.59 -18.70 0.29
N ILE A 97 5.21 -17.57 -0.30
CA ILE A 97 4.87 -17.44 -1.70
C ILE A 97 5.74 -16.36 -2.31
N ARG A 98 6.50 -16.71 -3.34
CA ARG A 98 7.32 -15.79 -4.13
C ARG A 98 6.53 -15.36 -5.36
N VAL A 99 6.37 -14.06 -5.54
CA VAL A 99 5.50 -13.51 -6.58
C VAL A 99 6.28 -12.50 -7.40
N GLU A 100 6.32 -12.68 -8.71
CA GLU A 100 6.86 -11.63 -9.59
C GLU A 100 5.83 -10.53 -9.82
N THR A 101 6.26 -9.30 -9.61
CA THR A 101 5.50 -8.07 -9.91
C THR A 101 6.26 -7.26 -10.95
N LYS A 102 5.64 -6.20 -11.47
CA LYS A 102 6.33 -5.25 -12.35
C LYS A 102 7.54 -4.58 -11.66
N GLY A 103 7.50 -4.43 -10.32
CA GLY A 103 8.59 -3.86 -9.52
C GLY A 103 9.65 -4.87 -9.04
N GLY A 104 9.54 -6.15 -9.43
CA GLY A 104 10.43 -7.22 -8.98
C GLY A 104 9.72 -8.32 -8.18
N VAL A 105 10.50 -9.25 -7.61
CA VAL A 105 9.95 -10.38 -6.83
C VAL A 105 9.67 -9.93 -5.40
N ILE A 106 8.48 -10.27 -4.90
CA ILE A 106 8.09 -10.12 -3.50
C ILE A 106 7.86 -11.46 -2.82
N GLU A 107 8.01 -11.46 -1.50
CA GLU A 107 7.77 -12.63 -0.66
C GLU A 107 6.63 -12.35 0.31
N LEU A 108 5.68 -13.27 0.33
CA LEU A 108 4.45 -13.21 1.13
C LEU A 108 4.47 -14.40 2.08
N ASP A 109 4.28 -14.14 3.37
CA ASP A 109 4.22 -15.18 4.40
C ASP A 109 2.83 -15.24 5.05
N ILE A 110 2.21 -16.40 4.96
CA ILE A 110 0.92 -16.69 5.59
C ILE A 110 1.18 -17.15 7.02
N ARG A 111 0.89 -16.27 7.97
CA ARG A 111 1.09 -16.53 9.41
C ARG A 111 0.09 -17.57 9.91
N SER A 112 0.43 -18.23 11.03
CA SER A 112 -0.41 -19.26 11.65
C SER A 112 -1.78 -18.75 12.12
N ASP A 113 -1.89 -17.46 12.43
CA ASP A 113 -3.14 -16.77 12.79
C ASP A 113 -3.98 -16.36 11.57
N GLY A 114 -3.52 -16.67 10.35
CA GLY A 114 -4.20 -16.36 9.10
C GLY A 114 -3.95 -14.94 8.57
N GLN A 115 -3.13 -14.13 9.25
CA GLN A 115 -2.67 -12.85 8.72
C GLN A 115 -1.60 -13.05 7.64
N ILE A 116 -1.44 -12.05 6.78
CA ILE A 116 -0.42 -12.05 5.72
C ILE A 116 0.65 -11.04 6.06
N SER A 117 1.89 -11.50 6.15
CA SER A 117 3.08 -10.66 6.21
C SER A 117 3.64 -10.46 4.80
N VAL A 118 3.99 -9.21 4.49
CA VAL A 118 4.56 -8.80 3.22
C VAL A 118 5.92 -8.18 3.48
N ASN A 119 6.95 -8.65 2.79
CA ASN A 119 8.23 -7.95 2.73
C ASN A 119 8.08 -6.74 1.80
N MET A 120 8.09 -5.53 2.38
CA MET A 120 7.90 -4.28 1.65
C MET A 120 9.22 -3.69 1.12
N GLY A 121 10.33 -4.41 1.29
CA GLY A 121 11.67 -3.94 0.95
C GLY A 121 12.22 -2.91 1.94
N ALA A 122 13.47 -2.51 1.74
CA ALA A 122 14.12 -1.50 2.56
C ALA A 122 13.60 -0.09 2.19
N PRO A 123 13.36 0.79 3.19
CA PRO A 123 12.95 2.16 2.92
C PRO A 123 14.13 2.97 2.37
N ARG A 124 13.84 3.97 1.53
CA ARG A 124 14.83 4.95 1.07
C ARG A 124 14.62 6.26 1.82
N LEU A 125 15.70 6.76 2.42
CA LEU A 125 15.70 7.95 3.28
C LEU A 125 16.48 9.13 2.67
N VAL A 126 17.31 8.86 1.65
CA VAL A 126 18.07 9.87 0.92
C VAL A 126 17.11 10.70 0.07
N PRO A 127 17.12 12.04 0.14
CA PRO A 127 16.17 12.90 -0.59
C PRO A 127 16.08 12.61 -2.10
N ALA A 128 17.22 12.40 -2.76
CA ALA A 128 17.27 12.10 -4.20
C ALA A 128 16.57 10.79 -4.58
N ASP A 129 16.54 9.81 -3.67
CA ASP A 129 15.86 8.52 -3.86
C ASP A 129 14.34 8.58 -3.53
N ILE A 130 13.88 9.67 -2.90
CA ILE A 130 12.47 9.93 -2.55
C ILE A 130 11.77 10.84 -3.57
N PRO A 131 12.44 11.18 -4.68
CA PRO A 131 12.23 12.46 -5.38
C PRO A 131 11.82 13.64 -4.47
N PHE A 132 12.64 13.98 -3.49
CA PHE A 132 12.44 15.10 -2.59
C PHE A 132 13.59 16.11 -2.69
N GLN A 133 13.27 17.39 -2.86
CA GLN A 133 14.25 18.46 -2.94
C GLN A 133 14.75 18.82 -1.54
N ALA A 134 15.91 18.30 -1.17
CA ALA A 134 16.68 18.71 0.01
C ALA A 134 18.18 18.50 -0.29
N THR A 135 19.04 19.33 0.30
CA THR A 135 20.49 19.25 0.10
C THR A 135 21.10 18.05 0.81
N GLU A 136 20.61 17.71 2.00
CA GLU A 136 21.15 16.65 2.84
C GLU A 136 20.04 15.77 3.40
N GLN A 137 20.38 14.53 3.76
CA GLN A 137 19.48 13.64 4.48
C GLN A 137 19.32 14.11 5.93
N ALA A 138 18.09 14.30 6.37
CA ALA A 138 17.71 14.61 7.75
C ALA A 138 16.49 13.77 8.19
N LEU A 139 16.29 13.67 9.50
CA LEU A 139 15.11 13.00 10.08
C LEU A 139 13.84 13.84 9.98
N SER A 140 13.99 15.17 9.94
CA SER A 140 12.91 16.15 9.85
C SER A 140 13.29 17.25 8.87
N TYR A 141 12.32 17.71 8.09
CA TYR A 141 12.47 18.80 7.14
C TYR A 141 11.35 19.81 7.33
N PRO A 142 11.66 21.11 7.48
CA PRO A 142 10.63 22.14 7.46
C PRO A 142 10.11 22.34 6.04
N LEU A 143 8.79 22.36 5.88
CA LEU A 143 8.10 22.79 4.66
C LEU A 143 7.33 24.07 4.94
N ASP A 144 7.44 25.04 4.03
CA ASP A 144 6.56 26.21 4.04
C ASP A 144 5.29 25.89 3.24
N VAL A 145 4.15 25.85 3.91
CA VAL A 145 2.85 25.57 3.33
C VAL A 145 1.95 26.77 3.59
N ASP A 146 1.80 27.63 2.58
CA ASP A 146 1.05 28.89 2.64
C ASP A 146 1.49 29.82 3.78
N GLY A 147 2.80 29.98 4.00
CA GLY A 147 3.36 30.84 5.04
C GLY A 147 3.36 30.22 6.44
N LYS A 148 2.95 28.96 6.58
CA LYS A 148 3.06 28.18 7.81
C LYS A 148 4.15 27.12 7.64
N THR A 149 5.11 27.10 8.56
CA THR A 149 6.11 26.03 8.59
C THR A 149 5.53 24.78 9.25
N VAL A 150 5.62 23.64 8.57
CA VAL A 150 5.30 22.31 9.10
C VAL A 150 6.49 21.37 8.94
N ASP A 151 6.77 20.60 9.98
CA ASP A 151 7.86 19.62 9.97
C ASP A 151 7.37 18.27 9.44
N ILE A 152 8.13 17.71 8.49
CA ILE A 152 7.83 16.42 7.87
C ILE A 152 9.05 15.51 7.90
N ALA A 153 8.81 14.20 8.05
CA ALA A 153 9.79 13.18 7.67
C ALA A 153 9.51 12.73 6.23
N ALA A 154 10.54 12.64 5.39
CA ALA A 154 10.42 12.15 4.02
C ALA A 154 10.94 10.71 3.93
N VAL A 155 10.12 9.80 3.42
CA VAL A 155 10.45 8.37 3.28
C VAL A 155 9.92 7.85 1.95
N SER A 156 10.66 6.96 1.29
CA SER A 156 10.15 6.22 0.13
C SER A 156 10.09 4.73 0.42
N MET A 157 8.93 4.14 0.11
CA MET A 157 8.71 2.68 0.09
C MET A 157 8.61 2.15 -1.35
N GLY A 158 9.27 2.84 -2.28
CA GLY A 158 9.06 2.71 -3.74
C GLY A 158 8.15 3.82 -4.31
N ASN A 159 7.33 4.44 -3.44
CA ASN A 159 6.60 5.67 -3.70
C ASN A 159 6.89 6.70 -2.59
N PRO A 160 6.81 8.02 -2.87
CA PRO A 160 7.17 9.05 -1.91
C PRO A 160 6.11 9.25 -0.82
N HIS A 161 6.56 9.44 0.43
CA HIS A 161 5.74 9.75 1.59
C HIS A 161 6.31 10.92 2.39
N ALA A 162 5.43 11.83 2.82
CA ALA A 162 5.70 12.87 3.79
C ALA A 162 4.89 12.56 5.05
N VAL A 163 5.56 12.37 6.19
CA VAL A 163 4.93 11.99 7.46
C VAL A 163 5.01 13.17 8.43
N LEU A 164 3.85 13.62 8.90
CA LEU A 164 3.68 14.66 9.90
C LEU A 164 3.27 14.02 11.22
N ARG A 165 3.88 14.48 12.32
CA ARG A 165 3.39 14.13 13.65
C ARG A 165 2.26 15.08 14.04
N VAL A 166 1.15 14.53 14.50
CA VAL A 166 0.00 15.29 15.00
C VAL A 166 -0.30 14.89 16.45
N THR A 167 -0.95 15.80 17.19
CA THR A 167 -1.34 15.57 18.59
C THR A 167 -2.68 14.86 18.73
N ASP A 168 -3.60 15.06 17.78
CA ASP A 168 -4.93 14.45 17.74
C ASP A 168 -5.31 14.09 16.30
N ILE A 169 -5.53 12.80 16.03
CA ILE A 169 -5.83 12.29 14.69
C ILE A 169 -7.21 12.72 14.19
N ASN A 170 -8.16 12.93 15.10
CA ASN A 170 -9.55 13.27 14.74
C ASN A 170 -9.63 14.70 14.22
N ASN A 171 -8.80 15.58 14.77
CA ASN A 171 -8.70 16.99 14.39
C ASN A 171 -7.48 17.28 13.49
N ALA A 172 -6.78 16.25 13.00
CA ALA A 172 -5.66 16.41 12.10
C ALA A 172 -6.11 17.15 10.82
N PRO A 173 -5.34 18.14 10.33
CA PRO A 173 -5.71 18.98 9.18
C PRO A 173 -5.49 18.25 7.84
N VAL A 174 -6.03 17.03 7.69
CA VAL A 174 -5.81 16.15 6.53
C VAL A 174 -6.29 16.81 5.24
N HIS A 175 -7.49 17.40 5.25
CA HIS A 175 -8.07 18.06 4.08
C HIS A 175 -7.50 19.46 3.82
N GLU A 176 -6.89 20.11 4.82
CA GLU A 176 -6.24 21.41 4.64
C GLU A 176 -4.80 21.25 4.13
N LEU A 177 -4.01 20.39 4.78
CA LEU A 177 -2.59 20.21 4.46
C LEU A 177 -2.33 19.12 3.43
N GLY A 178 -3.16 18.08 3.36
CA GLY A 178 -2.97 16.94 2.44
C GLY A 178 -2.81 17.37 0.98
N PRO A 179 -3.80 18.08 0.37
CA PRO A 179 -3.70 18.54 -1.01
C PRO A 179 -2.50 19.47 -1.26
N LYS A 180 -2.18 20.33 -0.29
CA LYS A 180 -1.10 21.32 -0.41
C LYS A 180 0.27 20.65 -0.37
N ILE A 181 0.47 19.71 0.55
CA ILE A 181 1.72 18.96 0.68
C ILE A 181 1.87 17.97 -0.48
N GLU A 182 0.79 17.31 -0.92
CA GLU A 182 0.79 16.44 -2.10
C GLU A 182 1.39 17.15 -3.33
N HIS A 183 1.03 18.42 -3.55
CA HIS A 183 1.46 19.22 -4.68
C HIS A 183 2.63 20.17 -4.35
N HIS A 184 3.27 20.00 -3.20
CA HIS A 184 4.31 20.92 -2.76
C HIS A 184 5.52 20.88 -3.71
N PRO A 185 6.11 22.03 -4.12
CA PRO A 185 7.18 22.08 -5.12
C PRO A 185 8.41 21.22 -4.82
N ARG A 186 8.68 20.99 -3.52
CA ARG A 186 9.79 20.10 -3.08
C ARG A 186 9.56 18.62 -3.39
N PHE A 187 8.37 18.21 -3.83
CA PHE A 187 8.09 16.85 -4.30
C PHE A 187 7.71 16.88 -5.79
N PRO A 188 8.68 16.84 -6.73
CA PRO A 188 8.41 16.88 -8.16
C PRO A 188 7.50 15.75 -8.66
N ALA A 189 7.54 14.59 -8.00
CA ALA A 189 6.70 13.44 -8.31
C ALA A 189 5.37 13.42 -7.52
N ARG A 190 5.02 14.53 -6.85
CA ARG A 190 3.99 14.61 -5.80
C ARG A 190 4.27 13.62 -4.65
N VAL A 191 3.44 13.59 -3.62
CA VAL A 191 3.71 12.79 -2.41
C VAL A 191 2.45 12.30 -1.71
N ASN A 192 2.51 11.15 -1.05
CA ASN A 192 1.46 10.72 -0.11
C ASN A 192 1.72 11.36 1.25
N VAL A 193 0.68 11.90 1.89
CA VAL A 193 0.82 12.69 3.11
C VAL A 193 0.20 11.94 4.28
N GLY A 194 1.03 11.45 5.19
CA GLY A 194 0.63 10.72 6.38
C GLY A 194 0.59 11.62 7.63
N PHE A 195 -0.50 11.58 8.37
CA PHE A 195 -0.69 12.30 9.63
C PHE A 195 -0.68 11.27 10.77
N LEU A 196 0.40 11.22 11.53
CA LEU A 196 0.67 10.21 12.54
C LEU A 196 0.47 10.76 13.95
N GLN A 197 -0.48 10.19 14.69
CA GLN A 197 -0.62 10.40 16.13
C GLN A 197 0.05 9.24 16.87
N VAL A 198 1.11 9.52 17.62
CA VAL A 198 1.75 8.53 18.49
C VAL A 198 0.97 8.43 19.79
N ILE A 199 0.41 7.25 20.07
CA ILE A 199 -0.34 6.98 21.31
C ILE A 199 0.61 6.50 22.40
N ASP A 200 1.44 5.52 22.07
CA ASP A 200 2.52 5.02 22.91
C ASP A 200 3.68 4.51 22.03
N ARG A 201 4.70 3.92 22.66
CA ARG A 201 5.91 3.43 21.99
C ARG A 201 5.65 2.33 20.95
N THR A 202 4.51 1.67 21.00
CA THR A 202 4.16 0.52 20.13
C THR A 202 2.83 0.68 19.41
N ARG A 203 2.09 1.78 19.64
CA ARG A 203 0.79 2.04 19.00
C ARG A 203 0.67 3.48 18.52
N ALA A 204 0.17 3.62 17.30
CA ALA A 204 -0.13 4.90 16.69
C ALA A 204 -1.40 4.85 15.83
N GLN A 205 -1.96 6.02 15.55
CA GLN A 205 -3.06 6.20 14.60
C GLN A 205 -2.56 6.99 13.39
N LEU A 206 -3.05 6.64 12.20
CA LEU A 206 -2.60 7.22 10.95
C LEU A 206 -3.77 7.49 10.01
N ARG A 207 -3.81 8.72 9.47
CA ARG A 207 -4.66 9.11 8.33
C ARG A 207 -3.76 9.49 7.17
N VAL A 208 -4.11 9.10 5.96
CA VAL A 208 -3.26 9.32 4.78
C VAL A 208 -4.06 9.98 3.68
N TRP A 209 -3.55 11.11 3.19
CA TRP A 209 -3.94 11.69 1.91
C TRP A 209 -3.03 11.11 0.81
N GLU A 210 -3.57 10.20 0.01
CA GLU A 210 -2.82 9.53 -1.05
C GLU A 210 -2.75 10.38 -2.32
N ARG A 211 -1.57 10.33 -2.95
CA ARG A 211 -1.28 11.02 -4.21
C ARG A 211 -2.28 10.60 -5.28
N GLY A 212 -3.08 11.55 -5.77
CA GLY A 212 -4.08 11.35 -6.81
C GLY A 212 -5.36 10.65 -6.35
N ALA A 213 -5.50 10.27 -5.08
CA ALA A 213 -6.66 9.55 -4.56
C ALA A 213 -7.37 10.27 -3.39
N GLY A 214 -6.71 11.24 -2.75
CA GLY A 214 -7.26 11.91 -1.57
C GLY A 214 -7.16 11.04 -0.32
N GLU A 215 -7.98 11.31 0.70
CA GLU A 215 -7.96 10.50 1.91
C GLU A 215 -8.56 9.11 1.69
N THR A 216 -7.80 8.06 2.01
CA THR A 216 -8.21 6.66 1.85
C THR A 216 -8.40 5.97 3.21
N GLN A 217 -9.13 4.85 3.20
CA GLN A 217 -9.37 4.05 4.41
C GLN A 217 -8.10 3.37 4.92
N ALA A 218 -7.18 3.00 4.02
CA ALA A 218 -5.91 2.41 4.41
C ALA A 218 -4.87 2.52 3.29
N CYS A 219 -3.68 3.02 3.64
CA CYS A 219 -2.50 3.03 2.77
C CYS A 219 -1.38 2.19 3.40
N GLY A 220 -1.12 1.00 2.86
CA GLY A 220 -0.12 0.09 3.42
C GLY A 220 1.32 0.65 3.37
N THR A 221 1.71 1.25 2.23
CA THR A 221 3.03 1.91 2.12
C THR A 221 3.12 3.15 3.00
N GLY A 222 2.02 3.88 3.19
CA GLY A 222 1.93 5.00 4.13
C GLY A 222 2.12 4.58 5.59
N ALA A 223 1.53 3.45 5.99
CA ALA A 223 1.78 2.86 7.31
C ALA A 223 3.24 2.45 7.50
N CYS A 224 3.85 1.79 6.51
CA CYS A 224 5.28 1.47 6.54
C CYS A 224 6.15 2.73 6.67
N ALA A 225 5.89 3.74 5.86
CA ALA A 225 6.62 5.01 5.90
C ALA A 225 6.48 5.73 7.24
N ALA A 226 5.29 5.74 7.82
CA ALA A 226 5.03 6.35 9.12
C ALA A 226 5.74 5.60 10.26
N ALA A 227 5.76 4.26 10.21
CA ALA A 227 6.52 3.44 11.16
C ALA A 227 8.03 3.75 11.06
N VAL A 228 8.58 3.77 9.85
CA VAL A 228 9.99 4.10 9.59
C VAL A 228 10.34 5.49 10.12
N ALA A 229 9.50 6.49 9.85
CA ALA A 229 9.69 7.86 10.35
C ALA A 229 9.67 7.90 11.89
N ALA A 230 8.69 7.25 12.52
CA ALA A 230 8.54 7.22 13.96
C ALA A 230 9.70 6.50 14.67
N ILE A 231 10.15 5.38 14.13
CA ILE A 231 11.31 4.63 14.65
C ILE A 231 12.59 5.46 14.49
N SER A 232 12.83 6.04 13.31
CA SER A 232 14.04 6.83 13.05
C SER A 232 14.13 8.08 13.93
N GLN A 233 12.99 8.69 14.26
CA GLN A 233 12.89 9.84 15.16
C GLN A 233 12.92 9.44 16.66
N GLY A 234 12.97 8.15 16.98
CA GLY A 234 12.92 7.66 18.35
C GLY A 234 11.55 7.84 19.03
N TRP A 235 10.46 8.02 18.29
CA TRP A 235 9.10 8.16 18.84
C TRP A 235 8.43 6.83 19.17
N MET A 236 8.78 5.76 18.45
CA MET A 236 8.23 4.41 18.60
C MET A 236 9.29 3.32 18.41
N ASP A 237 9.04 2.13 18.92
CA ASP A 237 9.91 0.95 18.81
C ASP A 237 9.29 -0.12 17.91
N SER A 238 10.12 -0.85 17.19
CA SER A 238 9.68 -2.02 16.42
C SER A 238 9.58 -3.27 17.31
N PRO A 239 8.58 -4.15 17.12
CA PRO A 239 7.43 -4.01 16.22
C PRO A 239 6.36 -3.06 16.79
N LEU A 240 5.61 -2.40 15.91
CA LEU A 240 4.53 -1.47 16.29
C LEU A 240 3.25 -1.71 15.51
N LEU A 241 2.14 -1.21 16.07
CA LEU A 241 0.81 -1.26 15.48
C LEU A 241 0.38 0.13 15.01
N ILE A 242 -0.15 0.20 13.79
CA ILE A 242 -0.74 1.41 13.21
C ILE A 242 -2.22 1.16 12.95
N ASP A 243 -3.06 1.96 13.60
CA ASP A 243 -4.49 2.02 13.37
C ASP A 243 -4.81 3.04 12.27
N LEU A 244 -5.28 2.55 11.13
CA LEU A 244 -5.84 3.34 10.02
C LEU A 244 -7.37 3.36 10.12
N PRO A 245 -8.07 4.27 9.41
CA PRO A 245 -9.54 4.28 9.40
C PRO A 245 -10.17 2.91 9.09
N GLY A 246 -9.58 2.16 8.15
CA GLY A 246 -10.03 0.84 7.73
C GLY A 246 -9.57 -0.33 8.60
N GLY A 247 -8.76 -0.06 9.63
CA GLY A 247 -8.29 -1.04 10.62
C GLY A 247 -6.78 -1.05 10.83
N ARG A 248 -6.26 -2.14 11.38
CA ARG A 248 -4.90 -2.19 11.96
C ARG A 248 -3.89 -2.94 11.08
N LEU A 249 -2.66 -2.42 11.04
CA LEU A 249 -1.48 -3.10 10.53
C LEU A 249 -0.42 -3.25 11.63
N SER A 250 0.34 -4.35 11.59
CA SER A 250 1.57 -4.53 12.37
C SER A 250 2.77 -4.29 11.46
N ILE A 251 3.66 -3.41 11.88
CA ILE A 251 4.85 -3.03 11.12
C ILE A 251 6.10 -3.38 11.93
N GLU A 252 7.05 -4.05 11.28
CA GLU A 252 8.33 -4.42 11.86
C GLU A 252 9.45 -3.85 10.98
N TRP A 253 10.43 -3.18 11.58
CA TRP A 253 11.59 -2.65 10.88
C TRP A 253 12.81 -2.64 11.81
N ALA A 254 13.86 -3.35 11.41
CA ALA A 254 15.10 -3.49 12.19
C ALA A 254 16.10 -2.34 11.99
N GLY A 255 15.68 -1.25 11.33
CA GLY A 255 16.49 -0.06 11.09
C GLY A 255 17.15 -0.01 9.70
N PRO A 256 18.05 0.96 9.47
CA PRO A 256 18.66 1.21 8.17
C PRO A 256 19.26 -0.04 7.52
N GLY A 257 18.99 -0.23 6.23
CA GLY A 257 19.45 -1.40 5.47
C GLY A 257 18.58 -2.66 5.60
N HIS A 258 17.66 -2.72 6.57
CA HIS A 258 16.73 -3.83 6.72
C HIS A 258 15.37 -3.56 6.04
N PRO A 259 14.69 -4.61 5.56
CA PRO A 259 13.36 -4.48 4.99
C PRO A 259 12.31 -4.14 6.05
N VAL A 260 11.25 -3.45 5.61
CA VAL A 260 10.03 -3.28 6.41
C VAL A 260 9.11 -4.47 6.19
N MET A 261 8.69 -5.12 7.26
CA MET A 261 7.68 -6.18 7.23
C MET A 261 6.33 -5.60 7.60
N MET A 262 5.34 -5.79 6.74
CA MET A 262 3.96 -5.34 6.99
C MET A 262 3.04 -6.55 7.11
N THR A 263 2.47 -6.75 8.30
CA THR A 263 1.47 -7.78 8.56
C THR A 263 0.08 -7.16 8.69
N GLY A 264 -0.92 -7.78 8.07
CA GLY A 264 -2.31 -7.40 8.25
C GLY A 264 -3.30 -8.40 7.69
N PRO A 265 -4.61 -8.15 7.88
CA PRO A 265 -5.66 -9.00 7.35
C PRO A 265 -5.89 -8.76 5.85
N ALA A 266 -6.54 -9.74 5.23
CA ALA A 266 -7.17 -9.67 3.92
C ALA A 266 -8.48 -10.46 3.95
N SER A 267 -9.54 -9.87 3.40
CA SER A 267 -10.89 -10.40 3.53
C SER A 267 -11.52 -10.66 2.17
N ARG A 268 -12.15 -11.82 2.02
CA ARG A 268 -13.05 -12.11 0.90
C ARG A 268 -14.43 -11.52 1.20
N VAL A 269 -15.03 -10.86 0.20
CA VAL A 269 -16.37 -10.25 0.31
C VAL A 269 -17.40 -11.10 -0.40
N TYR A 270 -17.25 -11.31 -1.71
CA TYR A 270 -18.14 -12.13 -2.52
C TYR A 270 -17.42 -12.72 -3.72
N GLU A 271 -18.07 -13.66 -4.40
CA GLU A 271 -17.62 -14.20 -5.68
C GLU A 271 -18.65 -13.86 -6.75
N GLY A 272 -18.19 -13.67 -7.99
CA GLY A 272 -19.07 -13.27 -9.08
C GLY A 272 -18.57 -13.74 -10.44
N GLN A 273 -19.40 -13.50 -11.46
CA GLN A 273 -19.06 -13.72 -12.85
C GLN A 273 -19.35 -12.47 -13.65
N VAL A 274 -18.47 -12.13 -14.58
CA VAL A 274 -18.63 -10.99 -15.49
C VAL A 274 -18.42 -11.42 -16.93
N ARG A 275 -19.12 -10.77 -17.85
CA ARG A 275 -18.90 -10.98 -19.28
C ARG A 275 -17.76 -10.07 -19.75
N LEU A 276 -16.70 -10.70 -20.26
CA LEU A 276 -15.69 -10.06 -21.11
C LEU A 276 -16.27 -9.81 -22.50
#